data_AF-A0A1F5JXJ8-F1
#
_entry.id   AF-A0A1F5JXJ8-F1
#
_cell.length_a   1.000
_cell.length_b   1.000
_cell.length_c   1.000
_cell.angle_alpha   90.00
_cell.angle_beta   90.00
_cell.angle_gamma   90.00
#
_symmetry.space_group_name_H-M   'P 1'
#
loop_
_entity.id
_entity.type
_entity.pdbx_description
1 polymer ?
#
loop_
_entity_poly.entity_id
_entity_poly.type
_entity_poly.pdbx_seq_one_letter_code
_entity_poly.pdbx_strand_id
1 'polypeptide(L)'
;MRDSSPAKPDQNDRKAKMTKPRLQLILIIVLVLLAGSLLLSQNANPDQDLLFGLKRVQEKAFFKLKSTPEDRVKFMSSLLDLRLQELQNVFNNKSYDYILPSASRYSTLAGQITELVVANNLTAQTQGLKEQFLSHQKTLDTLYVAYPKNTENVEYKYIMDDFNYLNLYLDKLSKVK
;
A
#
# COMPACT_ATOMS: atom_id res chain seq x y z
N MET A 1 17.53 -16.00 -76.84
CA MET A 1 17.38 -14.67 -76.20
C MET A 1 17.38 -14.89 -74.71
N ARG A 2 18.28 -14.19 -74.02
CA ARG A 2 18.40 -14.16 -72.56
C ARG A 2 17.13 -13.56 -71.98
N ASP A 3 16.60 -14.14 -70.91
CA ASP A 3 15.94 -13.33 -69.90
C ASP A 3 16.35 -13.80 -68.51
N SER A 4 17.23 -13.00 -67.93
CA SER A 4 17.84 -13.17 -66.62
C SER A 4 16.91 -12.59 -65.58
N SER A 5 16.15 -13.45 -64.89
CA SER A 5 15.32 -13.05 -63.76
C SER A 5 16.21 -12.61 -62.58
N PRO A 6 16.07 -11.39 -62.04
CA PRO A 6 16.91 -10.91 -60.95
C PRO A 6 16.52 -11.60 -59.64
N ALA A 7 17.54 -12.13 -58.94
CA ALA A 7 17.40 -12.70 -57.61
C ALA A 7 16.80 -11.65 -56.64
N LYS A 8 15.74 -12.04 -55.94
CA LYS A 8 15.15 -11.22 -54.86
C LYS A 8 16.21 -11.02 -53.76
N PRO A 9 16.39 -9.78 -53.25
CA PRO A 9 17.30 -9.55 -52.15
C PRO A 9 16.79 -10.27 -50.90
N ASP A 10 17.68 -11.04 -50.29
CA ASP A 10 17.48 -11.77 -49.04
C ASP A 10 17.03 -10.79 -47.94
N GLN A 11 15.81 -11.00 -47.43
CA GLN A 11 15.14 -10.11 -46.49
C GLN A 11 15.52 -10.38 -45.03
N ASN A 12 16.51 -11.24 -44.76
CA ASN A 12 16.75 -11.77 -43.42
C ASN A 12 17.79 -11.03 -42.56
N ASP A 13 18.43 -9.97 -43.04
CA ASP A 13 19.59 -9.35 -42.37
C ASP A 13 19.36 -7.97 -41.76
N ARG A 14 18.16 -7.72 -41.21
CA ARG A 14 17.91 -6.55 -40.35
C ARG A 14 17.41 -6.91 -38.96
N LYS A 15 18.08 -7.85 -38.28
CA LYS A 15 18.10 -7.80 -36.81
C LYS A 15 19.00 -6.63 -36.41
N ALA A 16 18.40 -5.46 -36.23
CA ALA A 16 19.09 -4.27 -35.74
C ALA A 16 19.82 -4.61 -34.43
N LYS A 17 21.13 -4.84 -34.51
CA LYS A 17 21.98 -5.14 -33.37
C LYS A 17 22.07 -3.87 -32.53
N MET A 18 21.24 -3.81 -31.49
CA MET A 18 21.20 -2.66 -30.59
C MET A 18 22.59 -2.44 -30.01
N THR A 19 23.17 -1.26 -30.27
CA THR A 19 24.50 -0.93 -29.75
C THR A 19 24.41 -0.78 -28.23
N LYS A 20 25.41 -1.28 -27.50
CA LYS A 20 25.51 -1.16 -26.02
C LYS A 20 25.09 0.21 -25.44
N PRO A 21 25.47 1.37 -26.01
CA PRO A 21 25.04 2.68 -25.49
C PRO A 21 23.54 2.94 -25.64
N ARG A 22 22.88 2.42 -26.69
CA ARG A 22 21.42 2.55 -26.87
C ARG A 22 20.67 1.71 -25.85
N LEU A 23 21.17 0.51 -25.55
CA LEU A 23 20.60 -0.34 -24.49
C LEU A 23 20.73 0.32 -23.12
N GLN A 24 21.89 0.90 -22.80
CA GLN A 24 22.10 1.63 -21.54
C GLN A 24 21.18 2.84 -21.40
N LEU A 25 21.01 3.63 -22.47
CA LEU A 25 20.11 4.79 -22.45
C LEU A 25 18.65 4.37 -22.22
N ILE A 26 18.18 3.31 -22.89
CA ILE A 26 16.84 2.75 -22.66
C ILE A 26 16.70 2.30 -21.19
N LEU A 27 17.71 1.64 -20.65
CA LEU A 27 17.70 1.16 -19.26
C LEU A 27 17.61 2.32 -18.26
N ILE A 28 18.34 3.41 -18.50
CA ILE A 28 18.26 4.64 -17.68
C ILE A 28 16.87 5.27 -17.77
N ILE A 29 16.31 5.40 -18.97
CA ILE A 29 14.96 5.97 -19.16
C ILE A 29 13.92 5.11 -18.42
N VAL A 30 14.02 3.78 -18.54
CA VAL A 30 13.14 2.85 -17.82
C VAL A 30 13.29 3.00 -16.31
N LEU A 31 14.51 3.14 -15.79
CA LEU A 31 14.76 3.37 -14.37
C LEU A 31 14.20 4.70 -13.88
N VAL A 32 14.32 5.77 -14.67
CA VAL A 32 13.75 7.08 -14.34
C VAL A 32 12.23 7.04 -14.36
N LEU A 33 11.61 6.40 -15.35
CA LEU A 33 10.16 6.22 -15.41
C LEU A 33 9.65 5.36 -14.24
N LEU A 34 10.37 4.29 -13.90
CA LEU A 34 10.11 3.50 -12.70
C LEU A 34 10.17 4.38 -11.46
N ALA A 35 11.27 5.11 -11.24
CA ALA A 35 11.44 5.99 -10.09
C ALA A 35 10.35 7.07 -10.00
N GLY A 36 9.97 7.68 -11.13
CA GLY A 36 8.87 8.64 -11.18
C GLY A 36 7.52 8.01 -10.81
N SER A 37 7.23 6.82 -11.33
CA SER A 37 6.00 6.10 -10.98
C SER A 37 5.96 5.66 -9.52
N LEU A 38 7.13 5.36 -8.91
CA LEU A 38 7.23 5.10 -7.48
C LEU A 38 6.71 6.29 -6.68
N LEU A 39 7.20 7.49 -6.97
CA LEU A 39 6.84 8.72 -6.25
C LEU A 39 5.35 9.06 -6.43
N LEU A 40 4.82 8.96 -7.65
CA LEU A 40 3.42 9.28 -7.94
C LEU A 40 2.44 8.34 -7.24
N SER A 41 2.82 7.07 -7.04
CA SER A 41 1.94 6.08 -6.44
C SER A 41 1.85 6.13 -4.91
N GLN A 42 2.77 6.81 -4.20
CA GLN A 42 2.85 6.75 -2.73
C GLN A 42 1.54 7.20 -2.04
N ASN A 43 0.87 8.20 -2.61
CA ASN A 43 -0.35 8.77 -2.06
C ASN A 43 -1.61 8.35 -2.83
N ALA A 44 -1.51 7.33 -3.70
CA ALA A 44 -2.65 6.85 -4.45
C ALA A 44 -3.73 6.31 -3.50
N ASN A 45 -4.97 6.70 -3.79
CA ASN A 45 -6.17 6.27 -3.08
C ASN A 45 -6.88 5.13 -3.84
N PRO A 46 -7.77 4.37 -3.18
CA PRO A 46 -8.41 3.19 -3.78
C PRO A 46 -9.25 3.46 -5.02
N ASP A 47 -9.72 4.69 -5.21
CA ASP A 47 -10.43 5.18 -6.39
C ASP A 47 -9.51 5.41 -7.61
N GLN A 48 -8.19 5.25 -7.45
CA GLN A 48 -7.17 5.39 -8.48
C GLN A 48 -6.52 4.04 -8.83
N ASP A 49 -7.32 3.12 -9.39
CA ASP A 49 -6.99 1.69 -9.57
C ASP A 49 -5.54 1.37 -9.96
N LEU A 50 -5.01 1.97 -11.04
CA LEU A 50 -3.67 1.64 -11.54
C LEU A 50 -2.56 2.09 -10.59
N LEU A 51 -2.62 3.34 -10.11
CA LEU A 51 -1.63 3.89 -9.19
C LEU A 51 -1.71 3.21 -7.83
N PHE A 52 -2.92 2.87 -7.39
CA PHE A 52 -3.15 2.13 -6.16
C PHE A 52 -2.60 0.70 -6.24
N GLY A 53 -2.84 -0.01 -7.35
CA GLY A 53 -2.25 -1.33 -7.58
C GLY A 53 -0.73 -1.30 -7.52
N LEU A 54 -0.11 -0.31 -8.16
CA LEU A 54 1.34 -0.11 -8.14
C LEU A 54 1.86 0.17 -6.71
N LYS A 55 1.21 1.07 -5.96
CA LYS A 55 1.50 1.34 -4.54
C LYS A 55 1.53 0.05 -3.73
N ARG A 56 0.51 -0.79 -3.86
CA ARG A 56 0.39 -2.05 -3.10
C ARG A 56 1.48 -3.06 -3.45
N VAL A 57 1.92 -3.12 -4.71
CA VAL A 57 3.05 -3.97 -5.12
C VAL A 57 4.34 -3.48 -4.48
N GLN A 58 4.58 -2.18 -4.46
CA GLN A 58 5.76 -1.59 -3.83
C GLN A 58 5.82 -1.89 -2.34
N GLU A 59 4.72 -1.65 -1.62
CA GLU A 59 4.67 -1.93 -0.18
C GLU A 59 4.96 -3.40 0.14
N LYS A 60 4.45 -4.33 -0.67
CA LYS A 60 4.78 -5.77 -0.55
C LYS A 60 6.26 -6.05 -0.80
N ALA A 61 6.87 -5.39 -1.79
CA ALA A 61 8.29 -5.53 -2.07
C ALA A 61 9.12 -5.00 -0.90
N PHE A 62 8.82 -3.80 -0.40
CA PHE A 62 9.51 -3.20 0.74
C PHE A 62 9.35 -4.02 2.03
N PHE A 63 8.17 -4.62 2.26
CA PHE A 63 7.95 -5.52 3.40
C PHE A 63 8.87 -6.74 3.35
N LYS A 64 9.04 -7.36 2.17
CA LYS A 64 9.91 -8.52 1.98
C LYS A 64 11.38 -8.22 2.25
N LEU A 65 11.81 -6.96 2.15
CA LEU A 65 13.17 -6.52 2.46
C LEU A 65 13.42 -6.35 3.97
N LYS A 66 12.40 -6.48 4.83
CA LYS A 66 12.54 -6.37 6.28
C LYS A 66 12.92 -7.72 6.89
N SER A 67 14.15 -7.80 7.39
CA SER A 67 14.75 -9.04 7.88
C SER A 67 14.41 -9.36 9.33
N THR A 68 14.24 -8.34 10.19
CA THR A 68 13.94 -8.53 11.61
C THR A 68 12.46 -8.26 11.94
N PRO A 69 11.92 -8.88 13.01
CA PRO A 69 10.59 -8.55 13.52
C PRO A 69 10.42 -7.06 13.83
N GLU A 70 11.43 -6.40 14.39
CA GLU A 70 11.41 -4.98 14.74
C GLU A 70 11.32 -4.09 13.50
N ASP A 71 12.10 -4.40 12.46
CA ASP A 71 12.06 -3.67 11.19
C ASP A 71 10.72 -3.82 10.49
N ARG A 72 10.11 -5.02 10.59
CA ARG A 72 8.77 -5.30 10.09
C ARG A 72 7.73 -4.49 10.85
N VAL A 73 7.76 -4.48 12.18
CA VAL A 73 6.86 -3.66 13.02
C VAL A 73 7.00 -2.19 12.66
N LYS A 74 8.23 -1.66 12.57
CA LYS A 74 8.47 -0.26 12.22
C LYS A 74 7.88 0.10 10.85
N PHE A 75 8.11 -0.74 9.86
CA PHE A 75 7.57 -0.52 8.52
C PHE A 75 6.04 -0.63 8.50
N MET A 76 5.47 -1.67 9.10
CA MET A 76 4.02 -1.84 9.18
C MET A 76 3.34 -0.72 9.96
N SER A 77 3.96 -0.20 11.02
CA SER A 77 3.48 0.97 11.77
C SER A 77 3.41 2.21 10.86
N SER A 78 4.43 2.48 10.04
CA SER A 78 4.34 3.57 9.04
C SER A 78 3.27 3.33 7.96
N LEU A 79 3.06 2.07 7.56
CA LEU A 79 1.97 1.72 6.64
C LEU A 79 0.59 1.90 7.27
N LEU A 80 0.47 1.73 8.59
CA LEU A 80 -0.80 1.89 9.29
C LEU A 80 -1.29 3.33 9.25
N ASP A 81 -0.39 4.31 9.38
CA ASP A 81 -0.70 5.73 9.20
C ASP A 81 -1.24 6.00 7.80
N LEU A 82 -0.58 5.45 6.78
CA LEU A 82 -1.03 5.57 5.38
C LEU A 82 -2.40 4.93 5.15
N ARG A 83 -2.71 3.83 5.84
CA ARG A 83 -4.03 3.19 5.76
C ARG A 83 -5.12 4.01 6.41
N LEU A 84 -4.83 4.66 7.53
CA LEU A 84 -5.77 5.59 8.14
C LEU A 84 -6.01 6.80 7.23
N GLN A 85 -4.97 7.33 6.60
CA GLN A 85 -5.09 8.41 5.61
C GLN A 85 -5.92 8.00 4.40
N GLU A 86 -5.73 6.78 3.87
CA GLU A 86 -6.59 6.24 2.80
C GLU A 86 -8.07 6.25 3.22
N LEU A 87 -8.37 5.79 4.44
CA LEU A 87 -9.74 5.78 4.96
C LEU A 87 -10.29 7.20 5.13
N GLN A 88 -9.50 8.15 5.64
CA GLN A 88 -9.88 9.56 5.74
C GLN A 88 -10.16 10.17 4.37
N ASN A 89 -9.32 9.90 3.36
CA ASN A 89 -9.51 10.41 2.00
C ASN A 89 -10.78 9.87 1.37
N VAL A 90 -11.03 8.57 1.49
CA VAL A 90 -12.25 7.93 1.03
C VAL A 90 -13.50 8.56 1.68
N PHE A 91 -13.45 8.81 2.99
CA PHE A 91 -14.52 9.50 3.71
C PHE A 91 -14.73 10.94 3.20
N ASN A 92 -13.66 11.72 3.11
CA ASN A 92 -13.69 13.12 2.71
C ASN A 92 -14.18 13.30 1.26
N ASN A 93 -13.80 12.39 0.37
CA ASN A 93 -14.21 12.37 -1.03
C ASN A 93 -15.63 11.81 -1.22
N LYS A 94 -16.29 11.37 -0.13
CA LYS A 94 -17.62 10.73 -0.14
C LYS A 94 -17.68 9.46 -1.00
N SER A 95 -16.54 8.79 -1.17
CA SER A 95 -16.40 7.56 -1.96
C SER A 95 -16.77 6.33 -1.11
N TYR A 96 -17.96 6.33 -0.53
CA TYR A 96 -18.31 5.43 0.59
C TYR A 96 -18.21 3.93 0.27
N ASP A 97 -18.40 3.53 -0.99
CA ASP A 97 -18.16 2.17 -1.48
C ASP A 97 -16.75 1.63 -1.15
N TYR A 98 -15.77 2.53 -0.99
CA TYR A 98 -14.40 2.17 -0.64
C TYR A 98 -14.11 2.16 0.86
N ILE A 99 -15.09 2.46 1.74
CA ILE A 99 -14.88 2.46 3.20
C ILE A 99 -14.62 1.05 3.69
N LEU A 100 -15.50 0.09 3.40
CA LEU A 100 -15.30 -1.30 3.80
C LEU A 100 -13.91 -1.85 3.39
N PRO A 101 -13.50 -1.79 2.11
CA PRO A 101 -12.20 -2.31 1.74
C PRO A 101 -11.05 -1.52 2.38
N SER A 102 -11.19 -0.22 2.65
CA SER A 102 -10.14 0.57 3.31
C SER A 102 -10.03 0.29 4.80
N ALA A 103 -11.17 0.22 5.51
CA ALA A 103 -11.28 -0.18 6.90
C ALA A 103 -10.72 -1.60 7.12
N SER A 104 -11.14 -2.57 6.29
CA SER A 104 -10.64 -3.94 6.35
C SER A 104 -9.12 -4.03 6.21
N ARG A 105 -8.51 -3.24 5.30
CA ARG A 105 -7.04 -3.20 5.17
C ARG A 105 -6.37 -2.57 6.39
N TYR A 106 -6.98 -1.55 6.97
CA TYR A 106 -6.49 -0.89 8.18
C TYR A 106 -6.50 -1.86 9.37
N SER A 107 -7.65 -2.45 9.72
CA SER A 107 -7.77 -3.35 10.87
C SER A 107 -6.96 -4.64 10.70
N THR A 108 -6.87 -5.19 9.48
CA THR A 108 -5.99 -6.33 9.20
C THR A 108 -4.54 -6.00 9.51
N LEU A 109 -4.05 -4.83 9.07
CA LEU A 109 -2.68 -4.42 9.32
C LEU A 109 -2.43 -4.18 10.82
N ALA A 110 -3.35 -3.50 11.51
CA ALA A 110 -3.26 -3.29 12.96
C ALA A 110 -3.19 -4.61 13.74
N GLY A 111 -4.01 -5.59 13.35
CA GLY A 111 -3.99 -6.94 13.91
C GLY A 111 -2.65 -7.64 13.67
N GLN A 112 -2.15 -7.62 12.45
CA GLN A 112 -0.86 -8.24 12.10
C GLN A 112 0.32 -7.62 12.85
N ILE A 113 0.35 -6.28 13.04
CA ILE A 113 1.39 -5.63 13.85
C ILE A 113 1.31 -6.12 15.29
N THR A 114 0.11 -6.17 15.86
CA THR A 114 -0.12 -6.61 17.23
C THR A 114 0.32 -8.05 17.43
N GLU A 115 -0.06 -8.95 16.52
CA GLU A 115 0.35 -10.35 16.56
C GLU A 115 1.87 -10.50 16.46
N LEU A 116 2.52 -9.73 15.58
CA LEU A 116 3.97 -9.76 15.43
C LEU A 116 4.69 -9.30 16.70
N VAL A 117 4.21 -8.22 17.33
CA VAL A 117 4.75 -7.70 18.60
C VAL A 117 4.59 -8.72 19.72
N VAL A 118 3.40 -9.30 19.87
CA VAL A 118 3.10 -10.29 20.92
C VAL A 118 3.91 -11.57 20.71
N ALA A 119 3.96 -12.09 19.48
CA ALA A 119 4.64 -13.35 19.18
C ALA A 119 6.16 -13.29 19.36
N ASN A 120 6.77 -12.11 19.24
CA ASN A 120 8.22 -11.92 19.37
C ASN A 120 8.63 -11.20 20.67
N ASN A 121 7.68 -10.98 21.60
CA ASN A 121 7.87 -10.23 22.85
C ASN A 121 8.59 -8.88 22.67
N LEU A 122 8.14 -8.09 21.69
CA LEU A 122 8.74 -6.81 21.31
C LEU A 122 8.33 -5.68 22.26
N THR A 123 8.81 -5.73 23.51
CA THR A 123 8.45 -4.81 24.59
C THR A 123 8.80 -3.36 24.26
N ALA A 124 9.95 -3.11 23.63
CA ALA A 124 10.41 -1.77 23.26
C ALA A 124 9.47 -1.06 22.26
N GLN A 125 8.78 -1.80 21.40
CA GLN A 125 7.86 -1.28 20.39
C GLN A 125 6.44 -1.11 20.92
N THR A 126 6.13 -1.74 22.06
CA THR A 126 4.77 -1.82 22.60
C THR A 126 4.21 -0.44 22.94
N GLN A 127 4.99 0.42 23.60
CA GLN A 127 4.51 1.74 24.02
C GLN A 127 4.19 2.64 22.84
N GLY A 128 5.10 2.73 21.85
CA GLY A 128 4.87 3.53 20.65
C GLY A 128 3.67 3.05 19.85
N LEU A 129 3.45 1.73 19.76
CA LEU A 129 2.28 1.17 19.08
C LEU A 129 0.97 1.47 19.81
N LYS A 130 0.96 1.42 21.15
CA LYS A 130 -0.22 1.82 21.96
C LYS A 130 -0.57 3.28 21.72
N GLU A 131 0.43 4.16 21.74
CA GLU A 131 0.23 5.59 21.48
C GLU A 131 -0.33 5.83 20.07
N GLN A 132 0.19 5.12 19.06
CA GLN A 132 -0.34 5.16 17.71
C GLN A 132 -1.80 4.72 17.65
N PHE A 133 -2.16 3.58 18.27
CA PHE A 133 -3.54 3.09 18.29
C PHE A 133 -4.49 4.07 19.00
N LEU A 134 -4.09 4.62 20.13
CA LEU A 134 -4.87 5.64 20.85
C LEU A 134 -5.07 6.92 20.01
N SER A 135 -4.04 7.34 19.28
CA SER A 135 -4.14 8.46 18.34
C SER A 135 -5.14 8.15 17.22
N HIS A 136 -5.02 6.97 16.60
CA HIS A 136 -5.91 6.54 15.52
C HIS A 136 -7.36 6.38 15.96
N GLN A 137 -7.60 5.93 17.19
CA GLN A 137 -8.95 5.87 17.78
C GLN A 137 -9.64 7.23 17.78
N LYS A 138 -8.93 8.31 18.11
CA LYS A 138 -9.50 9.68 18.05
C LYS A 138 -9.92 10.06 16.65
N THR A 139 -9.10 9.72 15.65
CA THR A 139 -9.42 9.97 14.24
C THR A 139 -10.61 9.14 13.79
N LEU A 140 -10.65 7.84 14.11
CA LEU A 140 -11.77 6.96 13.76
C LEU A 140 -13.08 7.40 14.41
N ASP A 141 -13.05 7.80 15.68
CA ASP A 141 -14.22 8.36 16.36
C ASP A 141 -14.70 9.65 15.69
N THR A 142 -13.78 10.55 15.31
CA THR A 142 -14.11 11.78 14.56
C THR A 142 -14.80 11.45 13.24
N LEU A 143 -14.29 10.48 12.47
CA LEU A 143 -14.91 10.04 11.21
C LEU A 143 -16.29 9.41 11.45
N TYR A 144 -16.40 8.56 12.47
CA TYR A 144 -17.65 7.91 12.83
C TYR A 144 -18.73 8.93 13.21
N VAL A 145 -18.42 9.90 14.06
CA VAL A 145 -19.34 10.95 14.48
C VAL A 145 -19.79 11.79 13.29
N ALA A 146 -18.85 12.19 12.42
CA ALA A 146 -19.11 13.02 11.25
C ALA A 146 -19.87 12.30 10.11
N TYR A 147 -19.93 10.97 10.11
CA TYR A 147 -20.58 10.21 9.05
C TYR A 147 -22.09 10.51 8.93
N PRO A 148 -22.64 10.73 7.71
CA PRO A 148 -24.06 10.99 7.50
C PRO A 148 -24.92 9.72 7.69
N LYS A 149 -25.37 9.49 8.93
CA LYS A 149 -26.16 8.29 9.34
C LYS A 149 -27.63 8.32 8.92
N ASN A 150 -28.11 9.40 8.33
CA ASN A 150 -29.48 9.57 7.84
C ASN A 150 -29.70 9.07 6.40
N THR A 151 -28.69 8.37 5.84
CA THR A 151 -28.73 7.77 4.51
C THR A 151 -28.92 6.25 4.64
N GLU A 152 -29.26 5.56 3.55
CA GLU A 152 -29.35 4.09 3.53
C GLU A 152 -27.96 3.41 3.69
N ASN A 153 -26.89 4.19 3.71
CA ASN A 153 -25.53 3.73 3.77
C ASN A 153 -25.12 3.35 5.22
N VAL A 154 -24.63 2.12 5.39
CA VAL A 154 -24.25 1.54 6.68
C VAL A 154 -22.74 1.41 6.89
N GLU A 155 -21.91 1.94 5.99
CA GLU A 155 -20.46 1.74 6.03
C GLU A 155 -19.77 2.40 7.23
N TYR A 156 -20.43 3.34 7.91
CA TYR A 156 -19.96 3.87 9.19
C TYR A 156 -19.69 2.77 10.23
N LYS A 157 -20.35 1.62 10.13
CA LYS A 157 -20.14 0.48 11.03
C LYS A 157 -18.71 -0.04 10.95
N TYR A 158 -18.11 -0.03 9.77
CA TYR A 158 -16.73 -0.51 9.58
C TYR A 158 -15.70 0.42 10.21
N ILE A 159 -15.99 1.73 10.27
CA ILE A 159 -15.15 2.71 11.00
C ILE A 159 -15.23 2.44 12.52
N MET A 160 -16.44 2.15 13.03
CA MET A 160 -16.65 1.77 14.44
C MET A 160 -15.99 0.42 14.76
N ASP A 161 -16.05 -0.55 13.85
CA ASP A 161 -15.38 -1.84 14.02
C ASP A 161 -13.87 -1.66 14.13
N ASP A 162 -13.26 -0.84 13.26
CA ASP A 162 -11.83 -0.52 13.36
C ASP A 162 -11.49 0.10 14.73
N PHE A 163 -12.30 1.03 15.24
CA PHE A 163 -12.12 1.60 16.58
C PHE A 163 -12.17 0.51 17.67
N ASN A 164 -13.13 -0.41 17.59
CA ASN A 164 -13.30 -1.52 18.52
C ASN A 164 -12.14 -2.51 18.45
N TYR A 165 -11.65 -2.82 17.25
CA TYR A 165 -10.48 -3.68 17.07
C TYR A 165 -9.23 -3.08 17.73
N LEU A 166 -9.04 -1.76 17.64
CA LEU A 166 -7.93 -1.10 18.34
C LEU A 166 -8.01 -1.29 19.86
N ASN A 167 -9.21 -1.27 20.46
CA ASN A 167 -9.37 -1.58 21.89
C ASN A 167 -8.92 -3.01 22.22
N LEU A 168 -9.31 -3.98 21.40
CA LEU A 168 -8.89 -5.38 21.57
C LEU A 168 -7.36 -5.52 21.44
N TYR A 169 -6.76 -4.79 20.52
CA TYR A 169 -5.32 -4.84 20.31
C TYR A 169 -4.54 -4.13 21.42
N LEU A 170 -5.05 -3.00 21.94
CA LEU A 170 -4.50 -2.34 23.12
C LEU A 170 -4.49 -3.26 24.34
N ASP A 171 -5.57 -4.00 24.57
CA ASP A 171 -5.63 -5.02 25.63
C ASP A 171 -4.58 -6.12 25.42
N LYS A 172 -4.43 -6.66 24.20
CA LYS A 172 -3.38 -7.64 23.89
C LYS A 172 -1.97 -7.08 24.17
N LEU A 173 -1.70 -5.85 23.74
CA LEU A 173 -0.41 -5.18 23.97
C LEU A 173 -0.16 -4.85 25.44
N SER A 174 -1.20 -4.76 26.28
CA SER A 174 -1.05 -4.56 27.74
C SER A 174 -0.49 -5.80 28.45
N LYS A 175 -0.57 -6.96 27.82
CA LYS A 175 -0.17 -8.26 28.38
C LYS A 175 1.26 -8.68 28.00
N VAL A 176 1.91 -7.94 27.11
CA VAL A 176 3.32 -8.13 26.74
C VAL A 176 4.19 -7.61 27.89
N LYS A 177 5.08 -8.47 28.42
CA LYS A 177 5.90 -8.22 29.61
C LYS A 177 7.38 -8.16 29.28
#